data_AF-A0A955X8C1-F1
#
_entry.id   AF-A0A955X8C1-F1
#
_cell.length_a   1.000
_cell.length_b   1.000
_cell.length_c   1.000
_cell.angle_alpha   90.00
_cell.angle_beta   90.00
_cell.angle_gamma   90.00
#
_symmetry.space_group_name_H-M   'P 1'
#
loop_
_entity.id
_entity.type
_entity.pdbx_description
1 polymer ?
#
loop_
_entity_poly.entity_id
_entity_poly.type
_entity_poly.pdbx_seq_one_letter_code
_entity_poly.pdbx_strand_id
1 'polypeptide(L)'
;MRQSTANTETTAPNHLVRLGALALFVGAGAPTHALAQDRVITTPVSIAQDQLAAGAYTPSQVVQSGRQFFGAAYLPSDGHGEGPTGPRSGIRQAFWGTAVAGSGLEIPFVRVNGLDAQACFGCHNSAGTYVPPGELHRTQKPGGLGGAADFASVLLANSAFPSVGGAADTQPRLTHVVRAPPKTYGTGYAQELAIEMSEALLAIEAGATAAAAAFPGVQVTRHLIAKGVDFGDITITCPNATCASPVRDVSQISGVSADLIVRPLQHKGITATLRSFCKSALDFHFSIQPVEVVGVNTDCDADGLRNEMAVDNVSIVPNAQSLQVQQSLGNVAALAAFTGMLRPPVSPSFVPGTRGEVIFDRIGCTSCHVQSLTTRRGPLFRIQLASPARACPNTAIYGSANLGSFSEVEATRHSVLETISAQATQDALRSTQVGKASTLPAISTCPTGFYCIDLTNPGTLPPEFGHRLPANPDLTVTVPLYSDLKRHDLGAYLAQQSPNQVDDGGNIIPNDEWLTTKLWGVADNGPWLHDGRARTLEEAIIMHDGADGNANDGEAVAVINNFQALSATDKAALIDFLLTLSVPNP
;
A
#
# COMPACT_ATOMS: atom_id res chain seq x y z
N MET A 1 19.05 54.71 -12.50
CA MET A 1 20.22 55.61 -12.70
C MET A 1 21.21 55.37 -11.55
N ARG A 2 22.46 55.02 -11.90
CA ARG A 2 23.77 55.35 -11.26
C ARG A 2 23.83 55.35 -9.71
N GLN A 3 24.61 54.43 -9.10
CA GLN A 3 26.03 54.60 -8.65
C GLN A 3 26.16 55.58 -7.45
N SER A 4 26.98 55.42 -6.41
CA SER A 4 28.15 54.59 -6.13
C SER A 4 28.51 54.62 -4.62
N THR A 5 29.26 53.59 -4.18
CA THR A 5 30.47 53.59 -3.32
C THR A 5 30.54 54.40 -2.01
N ALA A 6 31.03 53.78 -0.92
CA ALA A 6 32.45 53.85 -0.53
C ALA A 6 32.75 53.05 0.77
N ASN A 7 33.80 52.24 0.70
CA ASN A 7 34.55 51.66 1.83
C ASN A 7 35.49 52.71 2.43
N THR A 8 35.79 52.61 3.72
CA THR A 8 37.12 52.93 4.28
C THR A 8 37.36 52.16 5.58
N GLU A 9 38.34 51.24 5.54
CA GLU A 9 39.12 50.80 6.70
C GLU A 9 40.01 51.94 7.19
N THR A 10 40.33 51.98 8.49
CA THR A 10 41.71 52.24 8.97
C THR A 10 41.90 52.01 10.48
N THR A 11 42.93 51.20 10.78
CA THR A 11 44.00 51.37 11.79
C THR A 11 43.74 51.16 13.29
N ALA A 12 44.48 50.19 13.84
CA ALA A 12 44.84 50.01 15.25
C ALA A 12 46.02 50.93 15.68
N PRO A 13 46.29 51.04 17.00
CA PRO A 13 47.67 50.85 17.45
C PRO A 13 47.86 50.06 18.78
N ASN A 14 48.91 49.24 18.73
CA ASN A 14 49.86 48.67 19.70
C ASN A 14 49.85 48.96 21.23
N HIS A 15 49.96 47.82 21.94
CA HIS A 15 50.85 47.43 23.07
C HIS A 15 50.82 48.14 24.44
N LEU A 16 50.53 47.33 25.48
CA LEU A 16 51.31 47.29 26.73
C LEU A 16 51.16 45.93 27.45
N VAL A 17 52.30 45.38 27.85
CA VAL A 17 52.50 44.07 28.50
C VAL A 17 52.19 44.17 30.00
N ARG A 18 51.44 43.19 30.54
CA ARG A 18 51.51 42.81 31.97
C ARG A 18 51.43 41.28 32.11
N LEU A 19 52.50 40.70 32.67
CA LEU A 19 52.55 39.36 33.24
C LEU A 19 51.68 39.28 34.50
N GLY A 20 50.91 38.20 34.66
CA GLY A 20 50.33 37.85 35.97
C GLY A 20 49.20 36.82 35.92
N ALA A 21 49.46 35.66 36.53
CA ALA A 21 48.53 34.62 36.99
C ALA A 21 47.96 33.62 35.96
N LEU A 22 48.59 32.43 35.96
CA LEU A 22 48.05 31.18 35.45
C LEU A 22 46.83 30.78 36.31
N ALA A 23 45.62 31.08 35.84
CA ALA A 23 44.39 30.49 36.34
C ALA A 23 44.08 29.24 35.51
N LEU A 24 44.18 28.06 36.13
CA LEU A 24 43.58 26.84 35.59
C LEU A 24 42.07 27.06 35.47
N PHE A 25 41.59 27.36 34.27
CA PHE A 25 40.19 27.17 33.93
C PHE A 25 39.96 25.67 33.73
N VAL A 26 39.35 25.05 34.74
CA VAL A 26 38.65 23.77 34.60
C VAL A 26 37.64 23.97 33.46
N GLY A 27 37.83 23.21 32.37
CA GLY A 27 37.01 23.30 31.18
C GLY A 27 35.53 23.19 31.52
N ALA A 28 34.78 24.25 31.25
CA ALA A 28 33.35 24.14 31.07
C ALA A 28 33.12 23.14 29.94
N GLY A 29 32.38 22.08 30.23
CA GLY A 29 32.10 21.00 29.29
C GLY A 29 31.66 21.56 27.95
N ALA A 30 32.33 21.14 26.88
CA ALA A 30 31.78 21.28 25.54
C ALA A 30 30.36 20.68 25.57
N PRO A 31 29.35 21.34 24.98
CA PRO A 31 28.08 20.67 24.76
C PRO A 31 28.38 19.46 23.89
N THR A 32 28.19 18.27 24.45
CA THR A 32 28.12 17.04 23.66
C THR A 32 26.88 17.17 22.79
N HIS A 33 27.03 17.76 21.61
CA HIS A 33 26.08 17.55 20.53
C HIS A 33 26.27 16.10 20.08
N ALA A 34 25.65 15.17 20.80
CA ALA A 34 25.34 13.89 20.23
C ALA A 34 24.31 14.18 19.13
N LEU A 35 24.77 14.30 17.89
CA LEU A 35 23.92 14.25 16.69
C LEU A 35 23.45 12.80 16.47
N ALA A 36 22.99 12.12 17.52
CA ALA A 36 22.35 10.83 17.42
C ALA A 36 20.87 11.09 17.15
N GLN A 37 20.35 10.47 16.10
CA GLN A 37 18.92 10.48 15.83
C GLN A 37 18.21 9.76 16.98
N ASP A 38 17.10 10.32 17.47
CA ASP A 38 16.25 9.68 18.48
C ASP A 38 15.46 8.51 17.87
N ARG A 39 15.07 7.55 18.72
CA ARG A 39 14.16 6.46 18.35
C ARG A 39 12.87 7.01 17.73
N VAL A 40 12.39 6.31 16.71
CA VAL A 40 11.10 6.62 16.09
C VAL A 40 9.96 6.34 17.07
N ILE A 41 10.06 5.24 17.83
CA ILE A 41 9.01 4.82 18.75
C ILE A 41 9.32 5.37 20.15
N THR A 42 8.56 6.38 20.58
CA THR A 42 8.73 7.04 21.87
C THR A 42 7.40 7.12 22.63
N THR A 43 7.46 7.35 23.94
CA THR A 43 6.26 7.45 24.80
C THR A 43 5.25 8.51 24.32
N PRO A 44 5.66 9.73 23.90
CA PRO A 44 4.70 10.76 23.50
C PRO A 44 3.87 10.44 22.26
N VAL A 45 4.35 9.53 21.40
CA VAL A 45 3.68 9.19 20.14
C VAL A 45 3.15 7.77 20.10
N SER A 46 3.41 6.95 21.11
CA SER A 46 2.93 5.58 21.11
C SER A 46 1.45 5.50 21.45
N ILE A 47 0.72 4.70 20.68
CA ILE A 47 -0.71 4.43 20.82
C ILE A 47 -0.88 3.02 21.39
N ALA A 48 -1.52 2.89 22.54
CA ALA A 48 -1.93 1.60 23.08
C ALA A 48 -3.30 1.17 22.52
N GLN A 49 -3.44 -0.06 22.04
CA GLN A 49 -4.67 -0.50 21.35
C GLN A 49 -5.90 -0.57 22.26
N ASP A 50 -5.76 -0.99 23.50
CA ASP A 50 -6.85 -1.00 24.50
C ASP A 50 -7.38 0.41 24.78
N GLN A 51 -6.49 1.39 24.91
CA GLN A 51 -6.83 2.80 25.05
C GLN A 51 -7.42 3.38 23.77
N LEU A 52 -6.94 2.96 22.59
CA LEU A 52 -7.54 3.30 21.30
C LEU A 52 -8.97 2.79 21.18
N ALA A 53 -9.21 1.54 21.57
CA ALA A 53 -10.54 0.93 21.60
C ALA A 53 -11.48 1.64 22.59
N ALA A 54 -10.94 2.16 23.69
CA ALA A 54 -11.67 2.94 24.69
C ALA A 54 -11.91 4.41 24.27
N GLY A 55 -11.43 4.85 23.10
CA GLY A 55 -11.59 6.22 22.61
C GLY A 55 -10.71 7.25 23.35
N ALA A 56 -9.61 6.82 23.96
CA ALA A 56 -8.70 7.70 24.70
C ALA A 56 -7.87 8.63 23.80
N TYR A 57 -7.79 8.33 22.50
CA TYR A 57 -7.05 9.13 21.52
C TYR A 57 -8.01 9.79 20.53
N THR A 58 -7.74 11.06 20.23
CA THR A 58 -8.39 11.77 19.12
C THR A 58 -7.88 11.26 17.76
N PRO A 59 -8.66 11.37 16.68
CA PRO A 59 -8.18 11.03 15.34
C PRO A 59 -6.87 11.74 14.95
N SER A 60 -6.71 13.01 15.35
CA SER A 60 -5.48 13.77 15.13
C SER A 60 -4.27 13.13 15.81
N GLN A 61 -4.39 12.68 17.07
CA GLN A 61 -3.27 12.03 17.77
C GLN A 61 -2.87 10.74 17.06
N VAL A 62 -3.85 9.90 16.69
CA VAL A 62 -3.58 8.61 16.02
C VAL A 62 -2.90 8.83 14.66
N VAL A 63 -3.38 9.77 13.85
CA VAL A 63 -2.79 10.08 12.55
C VAL A 63 -1.41 10.72 12.67
N GLN A 64 -1.16 11.58 13.68
CA GLN A 64 0.16 12.16 13.92
C GLN A 64 1.19 11.12 14.39
N SER A 65 0.79 10.17 15.25
CA SER A 65 1.61 9.02 15.61
C SER A 65 1.99 8.21 14.36
N GLY A 66 0.99 7.88 13.52
CA GLY A 66 1.24 7.20 12.25
C GLY A 66 2.15 7.98 11.30
N ARG A 67 2.05 9.32 11.27
CA ARG A 67 2.95 10.19 10.48
C ARG A 67 4.40 10.04 10.92
N GLN A 68 4.65 9.97 12.22
CA GLN A 68 5.99 9.74 12.75
C GLN A 68 6.53 8.39 12.30
N PHE A 69 5.75 7.32 12.43
CA PHE A 69 6.13 5.96 12.01
C PHE A 69 6.37 5.85 10.50
N PHE A 70 5.60 6.56 9.69
CA PHE A 70 5.76 6.56 8.24
C PHE A 70 6.97 7.38 7.78
N GLY A 71 7.22 8.52 8.42
CA GLY A 71 8.15 9.56 7.94
C GLY A 71 9.56 9.49 8.53
N ALA A 72 9.70 9.06 9.77
CA ALA A 72 10.99 9.04 10.46
C ALA A 72 11.81 7.79 10.10
N ALA A 73 13.13 7.93 10.10
CA ALA A 73 14.03 6.82 9.79
C ALA A 73 14.18 5.91 11.01
N TYR A 74 13.65 4.69 10.94
CA TYR A 74 13.80 3.66 11.96
C TYR A 74 15.28 3.34 12.22
N LEU A 75 15.61 3.15 13.49
CA LEU A 75 16.94 2.78 13.96
C LEU A 75 16.98 1.29 14.35
N PRO A 76 18.16 0.67 14.45
CA PRO A 76 18.28 -0.67 15.03
C PRO A 76 17.60 -0.83 16.38
N SER A 77 17.67 0.19 17.23
CA SER A 77 16.94 0.19 18.51
C SER A 77 15.40 0.21 18.37
N ASP A 78 14.85 0.58 17.21
CA ASP A 78 13.42 0.49 16.92
C ASP A 78 12.98 -0.90 16.43
N GLY A 79 13.91 -1.84 16.19
CA GLY A 79 13.65 -3.10 15.48
C GLY A 79 14.12 -3.12 14.02
N HIS A 80 14.73 -2.03 13.54
CA HIS A 80 15.10 -1.96 12.14
C HIS A 80 16.44 -2.65 11.85
N GLY A 81 16.42 -3.50 10.83
CA GLY A 81 17.60 -4.24 10.43
C GLY A 81 17.34 -5.72 10.62
N GLU A 82 17.99 -6.52 9.79
CA GLU A 82 17.63 -7.91 9.70
C GLU A 82 18.49 -8.79 10.59
N GLY A 83 17.87 -9.52 11.53
CA GLY A 83 18.55 -10.54 12.31
C GLY A 83 19.00 -11.76 11.48
N PRO A 84 19.78 -12.69 12.07
CA PRO A 84 20.28 -13.89 11.41
C PRO A 84 19.22 -14.73 10.69
N THR A 85 17.99 -14.78 11.22
CA THR A 85 16.88 -15.58 10.69
C THR A 85 15.71 -14.74 10.16
N GLY A 86 15.97 -13.48 9.82
CA GLY A 86 14.93 -12.57 9.34
C GLY A 86 14.23 -12.98 8.04
N PRO A 87 13.11 -12.31 7.72
CA PRO A 87 12.21 -12.66 6.61
C PRO A 87 12.85 -12.56 5.23
N ARG A 88 14.01 -11.93 5.12
CA ARG A 88 14.80 -11.79 3.89
C ARG A 88 16.14 -12.53 4.00
N SER A 89 16.35 -13.39 5.00
CA SER A 89 17.63 -14.06 5.24
C SER A 89 18.06 -14.91 4.05
N GLY A 90 17.10 -15.54 3.36
CA GLY A 90 17.31 -16.20 2.07
C GLY A 90 17.79 -15.25 0.99
N ILE A 91 17.18 -14.06 0.84
CA ILE A 91 17.54 -13.00 -0.12
C ILE A 91 18.91 -12.39 0.24
N ARG A 92 19.21 -12.22 1.52
CA ARG A 92 20.51 -11.79 2.01
C ARG A 92 21.63 -12.76 1.63
N GLN A 93 21.49 -14.03 1.99
CA GLN A 93 22.48 -15.07 1.68
C GLN A 93 22.71 -15.18 0.16
N ALA A 94 21.63 -15.02 -0.58
CA ALA A 94 21.55 -14.94 -2.02
C ALA A 94 22.37 -13.80 -2.66
N PHE A 95 22.15 -12.56 -2.22
CA PHE A 95 22.80 -11.37 -2.77
C PHE A 95 24.28 -11.27 -2.38
N TRP A 96 24.64 -11.72 -1.18
CA TRP A 96 25.99 -11.52 -0.62
C TRP A 96 26.88 -12.77 -0.66
N GLY A 97 26.33 -13.98 -0.87
CA GLY A 97 27.10 -15.22 -1.02
C GLY A 97 28.02 -15.57 0.17
N THR A 98 28.70 -16.72 0.09
CA THR A 98 29.67 -17.15 1.11
C THR A 98 30.96 -16.32 1.12
N ALA A 99 31.27 -15.65 0.00
CA ALA A 99 32.48 -14.84 -0.14
C ALA A 99 32.43 -13.52 0.65
N VAL A 100 31.26 -12.89 0.79
CA VAL A 100 31.09 -11.70 1.67
C VAL A 100 30.83 -12.13 3.11
N ALA A 101 30.04 -13.19 3.32
CA ALA A 101 29.74 -13.73 4.66
C ALA A 101 30.97 -14.19 5.46
N GLY A 102 32.08 -14.56 4.79
CA GLY A 102 33.36 -14.90 5.42
C GLY A 102 34.40 -13.75 5.47
N SER A 103 34.09 -12.59 4.89
CA SER A 103 35.07 -11.50 4.70
C SER A 103 35.05 -10.43 5.79
N GLY A 104 34.07 -10.46 6.70
CA GLY A 104 33.85 -9.40 7.69
C GLY A 104 33.45 -8.04 7.09
N LEU A 105 33.22 -7.96 5.78
CA LEU A 105 32.63 -6.80 5.12
C LEU A 105 31.11 -6.82 5.30
N GLU A 106 30.62 -6.13 6.32
CA GLU A 106 29.28 -5.55 6.27
C GLU A 106 29.34 -4.42 5.23
N ILE A 107 28.68 -4.59 4.08
CA ILE A 107 28.44 -3.48 3.17
C ILE A 107 27.22 -2.75 3.74
N PRO A 108 27.39 -1.66 4.50
CA PRO A 108 26.30 -1.11 5.32
C PRO A 108 25.32 -0.28 4.49
N PHE A 109 25.60 -0.11 3.20
CA PHE A 109 24.89 0.81 2.32
C PHE A 109 24.86 0.24 0.90
N VAL A 110 23.87 -0.60 0.62
CA VAL A 110 23.40 -0.76 -0.75
C VAL A 110 21.99 -0.21 -0.74
N ARG A 111 21.82 1.07 -1.12
CA ARG A 111 20.50 1.73 -1.27
C ARG A 111 19.67 1.09 -2.39
N VAL A 112 19.37 -0.19 -2.23
CA VAL A 112 18.52 -1.04 -3.04
C VAL A 112 17.26 -1.18 -2.19
N ASN A 113 16.23 -0.50 -2.66
CA ASN A 113 15.10 -0.11 -1.83
C ASN A 113 14.30 -1.33 -1.36
N GLY A 114 13.84 -1.26 -0.12
CA GLY A 114 13.18 -2.36 0.59
C GLY A 114 14.12 -3.25 1.40
N LEU A 115 15.44 -3.19 1.20
CA LEU A 115 16.44 -3.84 2.07
C LEU A 115 17.00 -2.87 3.11
N ASP A 116 17.42 -1.68 2.67
CA ASP A 116 18.09 -0.65 3.50
C ASP A 116 17.26 0.64 3.66
N ALA A 117 15.98 0.63 3.28
CA ALA A 117 15.10 1.78 3.51
C ALA A 117 14.78 1.88 5.01
N GLN A 118 14.98 3.06 5.60
CA GLN A 118 14.73 3.29 7.02
C GLN A 118 13.35 3.93 7.29
N ALA A 119 12.64 4.40 6.27
CA ALA A 119 11.30 4.99 6.43
C ALA A 119 10.40 4.63 5.25
N CYS A 120 9.09 4.47 5.49
CA CYS A 120 8.09 4.32 4.42
C CYS A 120 8.15 5.52 3.46
N PHE A 121 8.37 6.73 3.99
CA PHE A 121 8.48 7.96 3.21
C PHE A 121 9.60 7.93 2.18
N GLY A 122 10.70 7.20 2.40
CA GLY A 122 11.80 7.13 1.42
C GLY A 122 11.35 6.62 0.05
N CYS A 123 10.41 5.67 0.04
CA CYS A 123 9.85 5.07 -1.17
C CYS A 123 8.46 5.61 -1.52
N HIS A 124 7.62 5.89 -0.52
CA HIS A 124 6.23 6.32 -0.72
C HIS A 124 6.04 7.85 -0.63
N ASN A 125 7.09 8.62 -0.93
CA ASN A 125 6.95 10.05 -1.21
C ASN A 125 6.66 10.28 -2.69
N SER A 126 6.03 11.40 -3.02
CA SER A 126 6.08 11.92 -4.39
C SER A 126 7.32 12.80 -4.50
N ALA A 127 8.30 12.33 -5.25
CA ALA A 127 9.42 13.11 -5.77
C ALA A 127 9.37 13.01 -7.29
N GLY A 128 9.85 14.05 -7.99
CA GLY A 128 9.86 14.06 -9.44
C GLY A 128 10.15 15.44 -10.00
N THR A 129 9.85 15.65 -11.28
CA THR A 129 9.94 16.97 -11.92
C THR A 129 8.59 17.39 -12.47
N TYR A 130 8.25 18.67 -12.36
CA TYR A 130 7.05 19.26 -12.95
C TYR A 130 7.38 20.56 -13.65
N VAL A 131 6.47 21.03 -14.52
CA VAL A 131 6.54 22.36 -15.12
C VAL A 131 5.51 23.23 -14.41
N PRO A 132 5.92 24.24 -13.63
CA PRO A 132 4.99 25.13 -12.96
C PRO A 132 4.08 25.87 -13.97
N PRO A 133 2.83 26.22 -13.59
CA PRO A 133 1.95 26.99 -14.47
C PRO A 133 2.63 28.29 -14.92
N GLY A 134 2.78 28.46 -16.24
CA GLY A 134 3.42 29.63 -16.84
C GLY A 134 4.95 29.55 -16.98
N GLU A 135 5.58 28.44 -16.59
CA GLU A 135 7.00 28.19 -16.79
C GLU A 135 7.26 27.22 -17.95
N LEU A 136 8.45 27.28 -18.54
CA LEU A 136 8.89 26.36 -19.62
C LEU A 136 9.95 25.35 -19.14
N HIS A 137 10.45 25.51 -17.92
CA HIS A 137 11.50 24.68 -17.36
C HIS A 137 10.92 23.66 -16.36
N ARG A 138 11.46 22.44 -16.39
CA ARG A 138 11.16 21.43 -15.38
C ARG A 138 11.88 21.80 -14.09
N THR A 139 11.15 21.86 -12.99
CA THR A 139 11.70 22.03 -11.65
C THR A 139 11.44 20.79 -10.80
N GLN A 140 12.20 20.62 -9.72
CA GLN A 140 11.97 19.53 -8.78
C GLN A 140 10.60 19.74 -8.11
N LYS A 141 9.76 18.71 -8.17
CA LYS A 141 8.48 18.67 -7.47
C LYS A 141 8.75 18.71 -5.97
N PRO A 142 8.13 19.63 -5.20
CA PRO A 142 8.22 19.58 -3.76
C PRO A 142 7.73 18.21 -3.28
N GLY A 143 8.45 17.61 -2.34
CA GLY A 143 8.11 16.29 -1.82
C GLY A 143 6.67 16.24 -1.29
N GLY A 144 5.87 15.30 -1.79
CA GLY A 144 4.51 15.04 -1.30
C GLY A 144 4.43 13.76 -0.47
N LEU A 145 3.60 13.73 0.57
CA LEU A 145 3.33 12.49 1.34
C LEU A 145 2.42 11.57 0.53
N GLY A 146 2.76 10.29 0.38
CA GLY A 146 1.88 9.25 -0.17
C GLY A 146 2.02 8.93 -1.65
N GLY A 147 3.08 9.43 -2.28
CA GLY A 147 3.40 9.18 -3.68
C GLY A 147 4.14 7.89 -3.95
N ALA A 148 4.56 7.73 -5.19
CA ALA A 148 5.59 6.78 -5.56
C ALA A 148 6.88 7.57 -5.80
N ALA A 149 8.00 7.13 -5.23
CA ALA A 149 9.27 7.82 -5.37
C ALA A 149 9.79 7.76 -6.81
N ASP A 150 10.68 8.71 -7.14
CA ASP A 150 11.37 8.81 -8.44
C ASP A 150 12.30 7.59 -8.68
N PHE A 151 12.71 7.40 -9.94
CA PHE A 151 13.56 6.32 -10.46
C PHE A 151 14.85 6.05 -9.67
N ALA A 152 15.35 7.02 -8.90
CA ALA A 152 16.50 6.82 -8.02
C ALA A 152 16.21 5.85 -6.83
N SER A 153 14.94 5.49 -6.61
CA SER A 153 14.49 4.62 -5.50
C SER A 153 14.14 3.19 -5.96
N VAL A 154 14.76 2.74 -7.04
CA VAL A 154 14.50 1.45 -7.71
C VAL A 154 15.05 0.23 -6.95
N LEU A 155 14.32 -0.89 -7.08
CA LEU A 155 14.75 -2.24 -6.73
C LEU A 155 15.59 -2.82 -7.89
N LEU A 156 16.80 -3.31 -7.60
CA LEU A 156 17.60 -4.08 -8.56
C LEU A 156 17.45 -5.57 -8.19
N ALA A 157 16.47 -6.26 -8.79
CA ALA A 157 16.31 -7.70 -8.61
C ALA A 157 16.71 -8.44 -9.90
N ASN A 158 17.45 -9.54 -9.76
CA ASN A 158 17.87 -10.40 -10.85
C ASN A 158 16.77 -11.44 -11.12
N SER A 159 16.24 -11.49 -12.34
CA SER A 159 15.17 -12.42 -12.73
C SER A 159 15.63 -13.88 -12.82
N ALA A 160 16.94 -14.12 -12.93
CA ALA A 160 17.55 -15.44 -12.89
C ALA A 160 18.09 -15.76 -11.49
N PHE A 161 17.52 -15.21 -10.43
CA PHE A 161 17.95 -15.45 -9.07
C PHE A 161 17.02 -16.44 -8.34
N PRO A 162 17.53 -17.49 -7.65
CA PRO A 162 18.88 -18.05 -7.66
C PRO A 162 18.96 -19.11 -8.76
N SER A 163 19.43 -18.79 -9.96
CA SER A 163 19.75 -19.84 -10.93
C SER A 163 21.03 -20.52 -10.46
N VAL A 164 20.85 -21.77 -10.07
CA VAL A 164 21.87 -22.75 -9.73
C VAL A 164 22.95 -22.76 -10.82
N GLY A 165 24.20 -22.56 -10.42
CA GLY A 165 25.31 -22.30 -11.32
C GLY A 165 25.61 -23.41 -12.32
N GLY A 166 26.19 -23.01 -13.46
CA GLY A 166 26.87 -23.88 -14.41
C GLY A 166 27.60 -23.07 -15.49
N ALA A 167 28.89 -23.37 -15.64
CA ALA A 167 29.99 -22.92 -16.53
C ALA A 167 29.77 -22.15 -17.86
N ALA A 168 28.58 -21.64 -18.21
CA ALA A 168 28.34 -20.81 -19.39
C ALA A 168 27.99 -19.34 -19.07
N ASP A 169 27.93 -18.96 -17.78
CA ASP A 169 27.64 -17.59 -17.38
C ASP A 169 28.90 -16.73 -17.51
N THR A 170 28.95 -15.90 -18.55
CA THR A 170 30.06 -14.98 -18.77
C THR A 170 29.77 -13.53 -18.45
N GLN A 171 28.55 -13.11 -18.09
CA GLN A 171 28.33 -11.80 -17.43
C GLN A 171 26.99 -11.75 -16.67
N PRO A 172 27.01 -11.72 -15.32
CA PRO A 172 25.83 -11.38 -14.53
C PRO A 172 25.57 -9.88 -14.71
N ARG A 173 24.67 -9.53 -15.62
CA ARG A 173 24.20 -8.17 -15.79
C ARG A 173 23.06 -7.93 -14.80
N LEU A 174 23.24 -6.94 -13.93
CA LEU A 174 22.14 -6.30 -13.21
C LEU A 174 21.03 -5.96 -14.21
N THR A 175 19.85 -6.58 -14.11
CA THR A 175 18.69 -6.18 -14.92
C THR A 175 17.45 -5.98 -14.07
N HIS A 176 17.16 -4.70 -13.84
CA HIS A 176 15.86 -4.02 -13.93
C HIS A 176 14.60 -4.76 -13.44
N VAL A 177 14.38 -4.83 -12.13
CA VAL A 177 13.00 -4.89 -11.60
C VAL A 177 12.69 -3.52 -11.00
N VAL A 178 12.53 -2.53 -11.88
CA VAL A 178 12.18 -1.15 -11.54
C VAL A 178 10.72 -1.11 -11.09
N ARG A 179 10.40 -1.63 -9.91
CA ARG A 179 9.06 -1.45 -9.34
C ARG A 179 9.00 -0.11 -8.66
N ALA A 180 8.21 0.81 -9.22
CA ALA A 180 7.77 1.97 -8.48
C ALA A 180 6.91 1.49 -7.30
N PRO A 181 7.16 1.95 -6.06
CA PRO A 181 6.32 1.62 -4.92
C PRO A 181 4.88 2.10 -5.18
N PRO A 182 3.84 1.32 -4.85
CA PRO A 182 2.46 1.77 -5.01
C PRO A 182 2.19 3.07 -4.27
N LYS A 183 1.39 3.96 -4.87
CA LYS A 183 0.93 5.19 -4.23
C LYS A 183 -0.05 4.86 -3.10
N THR A 184 0.00 5.66 -2.04
CA THR A 184 -0.85 5.48 -0.85
C THR A 184 -1.93 6.57 -0.69
N TYR A 185 -2.01 7.53 -1.61
CA TYR A 185 -3.07 8.55 -1.65
C TYR A 185 -4.48 7.97 -1.57
N GLY A 186 -5.29 8.52 -0.67
CA GLY A 186 -6.70 8.19 -0.53
C GLY A 186 -6.98 6.71 -0.34
N THR A 187 -6.01 5.91 0.12
CA THR A 187 -6.15 4.45 0.23
C THR A 187 -7.21 4.03 1.24
N GLY A 188 -7.57 4.90 2.19
CA GLY A 188 -8.74 4.68 3.05
C GLY A 188 -10.04 4.58 2.24
N TYR A 189 -10.24 5.42 1.22
CA TYR A 189 -11.40 5.30 0.32
C TYR A 189 -11.35 4.01 -0.51
N ALA A 190 -10.18 3.67 -1.04
CA ALA A 190 -10.00 2.45 -1.84
C ALA A 190 -10.30 1.19 -1.02
N GLN A 191 -9.82 1.14 0.23
CA GLN A 191 -10.15 0.06 1.16
C GLN A 191 -11.65 -0.03 1.40
N GLU A 192 -12.31 1.08 1.73
CA GLU A 192 -13.74 1.04 2.06
C GLU A 192 -14.60 0.65 0.86
N LEU A 193 -14.28 1.13 -0.34
CA LEU A 193 -14.94 0.68 -1.56
C LEU A 193 -14.78 -0.82 -1.78
N ALA A 194 -13.57 -1.36 -1.64
CA ALA A 194 -13.31 -2.78 -1.81
C ALA A 194 -14.02 -3.64 -0.76
N ILE A 195 -14.07 -3.17 0.49
CA ILE A 195 -14.85 -3.87 1.53
C ILE A 195 -16.33 -3.86 1.16
N GLU A 196 -16.91 -2.71 0.79
CA GLU A 196 -18.32 -2.63 0.37
C GLU A 196 -18.62 -3.54 -0.84
N MET A 197 -17.68 -3.68 -1.78
CA MET A 197 -17.81 -4.60 -2.89
C MET A 197 -17.78 -6.06 -2.42
N SER A 198 -16.83 -6.41 -1.55
CA SER A 198 -16.74 -7.76 -0.96
C SER A 198 -18.01 -8.13 -0.20
N GLU A 199 -18.56 -7.20 0.59
CA GLU A 199 -19.83 -7.35 1.31
C GLU A 199 -20.99 -7.66 0.34
N ALA A 200 -21.05 -6.97 -0.81
CA ALA A 200 -22.06 -7.21 -1.85
C ALA A 200 -21.91 -8.58 -2.53
N LEU A 201 -20.69 -8.99 -2.88
CA LEU A 201 -20.43 -10.28 -3.53
C LEU A 201 -20.78 -11.46 -2.61
N LEU A 202 -20.38 -11.39 -1.34
CA LEU A 202 -20.70 -12.42 -0.35
C LEU A 202 -22.20 -12.49 -0.06
N ALA A 203 -22.91 -11.36 -0.09
CA ALA A 203 -24.36 -11.34 0.02
C ALA A 203 -25.05 -12.04 -1.17
N ILE A 204 -24.55 -11.86 -2.39
CA ILE A 204 -25.05 -12.55 -3.59
C ILE A 204 -24.85 -14.07 -3.45
N GLU A 205 -23.67 -14.50 -3.00
CA GLU A 205 -23.39 -15.90 -2.72
C GLU A 205 -24.32 -16.48 -1.65
N ALA A 206 -24.48 -15.79 -0.52
CA ALA A 206 -25.37 -16.24 0.56
C ALA A 206 -26.83 -16.39 0.07
N GLY A 207 -27.30 -15.46 -0.77
CA GLY A 207 -28.59 -15.55 -1.43
C GLY A 207 -28.70 -16.73 -2.41
N ALA A 208 -27.64 -17.04 -3.15
CA ALA A 208 -27.56 -18.22 -4.02
C ALA A 208 -27.62 -19.52 -3.20
N THR A 209 -26.88 -19.59 -2.08
CA THR A 209 -26.90 -20.73 -1.15
C THR A 209 -28.28 -20.93 -0.54
N ALA A 210 -28.93 -19.87 -0.06
CA ALA A 210 -30.28 -19.96 0.51
C ALA A 210 -31.31 -20.45 -0.53
N ALA A 211 -31.21 -19.97 -1.77
CA ALA A 211 -32.07 -20.42 -2.86
C ALA A 211 -31.80 -21.89 -3.25
N ALA A 212 -30.53 -22.31 -3.30
CA ALA A 212 -30.16 -23.70 -3.56
C ALA A 212 -30.60 -24.64 -2.42
N ALA A 213 -30.57 -24.18 -1.17
CA ALA A 213 -31.02 -24.96 -0.01
C ALA A 213 -32.53 -25.26 -0.06
N ALA A 214 -33.33 -24.35 -0.64
CA ALA A 214 -34.76 -24.57 -0.84
C ALA A 214 -35.06 -25.67 -1.88
N PHE A 215 -34.10 -25.98 -2.77
CA PHE A 215 -34.24 -27.00 -3.81
C PHE A 215 -32.96 -27.86 -3.90
N PRO A 216 -32.74 -28.79 -2.95
CA PRO A 216 -31.54 -29.61 -2.93
C PRO A 216 -31.27 -30.35 -4.25
N GLY A 217 -30.02 -30.36 -4.68
CA GLY A 217 -29.58 -30.95 -5.95
C GLY A 217 -29.79 -30.07 -7.19
N VAL A 218 -30.48 -28.94 -7.08
CA VAL A 218 -30.62 -27.96 -8.17
C VAL A 218 -29.44 -26.99 -8.16
N GLN A 219 -28.89 -26.72 -9.34
CA GLN A 219 -27.88 -25.69 -9.54
C GLN A 219 -28.53 -24.31 -9.56
N VAL A 220 -28.02 -23.39 -8.74
CA VAL A 220 -28.47 -22.00 -8.69
C VAL A 220 -27.31 -21.09 -9.07
N THR A 221 -27.42 -20.45 -10.23
CA THR A 221 -26.44 -19.47 -10.70
C THR A 221 -26.87 -18.05 -10.33
N ARG A 222 -25.92 -17.21 -9.91
CA ARG A 222 -26.11 -15.79 -9.66
C ARG A 222 -24.95 -14.98 -10.25
N HIS A 223 -25.32 -13.86 -10.86
CA HIS A 223 -24.39 -12.88 -11.38
C HIS A 223 -23.78 -12.05 -10.26
N LEU A 224 -22.45 -11.99 -10.24
CA LEU A 224 -21.64 -11.29 -9.25
C LEU A 224 -21.36 -9.87 -9.75
N ILE A 225 -22.03 -8.89 -9.15
CA ILE A 225 -21.87 -7.48 -9.49
C ILE A 225 -21.81 -6.63 -8.23
N ALA A 226 -20.86 -5.70 -8.18
CA ALA A 226 -20.71 -4.77 -7.08
C ALA A 226 -20.29 -3.39 -7.57
N LYS A 227 -21.04 -2.34 -7.15
CA LYS A 227 -20.80 -0.95 -7.56
C LYS A 227 -20.71 -0.73 -9.08
N GLY A 228 -21.41 -1.56 -9.86
CA GLY A 228 -21.39 -1.52 -11.32
C GLY A 228 -20.22 -2.29 -11.96
N VAL A 229 -19.35 -2.91 -11.17
CA VAL A 229 -18.25 -3.76 -11.63
C VAL A 229 -18.69 -5.22 -11.65
N ASP A 230 -18.44 -5.88 -12.78
CA ASP A 230 -18.79 -7.27 -13.07
C ASP A 230 -17.66 -8.23 -12.64
N PHE A 231 -18.02 -9.26 -11.88
CA PHE A 231 -17.11 -10.31 -11.39
C PHE A 231 -17.50 -11.72 -11.90
N GLY A 232 -18.31 -11.78 -12.96
CA GLY A 232 -18.78 -13.02 -13.57
C GLY A 232 -19.94 -13.67 -12.81
N ASP A 233 -19.95 -15.00 -12.74
CA ASP A 233 -21.04 -15.78 -12.17
C ASP A 233 -20.55 -16.79 -11.14
N ILE A 234 -21.38 -17.02 -10.12
CA ILE A 234 -21.21 -18.13 -9.17
C ILE A 234 -22.37 -19.10 -9.28
N THR A 235 -22.07 -20.41 -9.32
CA THR A 235 -23.09 -21.46 -9.30
C THR A 235 -22.99 -22.26 -8.01
N ILE A 236 -24.10 -22.34 -7.26
CA ILE A 236 -24.18 -23.06 -5.99
C ILE A 236 -25.11 -24.25 -6.13
N THR A 237 -24.69 -25.39 -5.58
CA THR A 237 -25.53 -26.59 -5.43
C THR A 237 -25.53 -27.03 -3.97
N CYS A 238 -26.71 -27.20 -3.38
CA CYS A 238 -26.86 -27.71 -2.02
C CYS A 238 -27.14 -29.22 -2.05
N PRO A 239 -26.32 -30.07 -1.40
CA PRO A 239 -26.58 -31.51 -1.35
C PRO A 239 -27.86 -31.88 -0.58
N ASN A 240 -28.26 -31.03 0.37
CA ASN A 240 -29.42 -31.22 1.23
C ASN A 240 -30.00 -29.86 1.66
N ALA A 241 -31.16 -29.88 2.32
CA ALA A 241 -31.87 -28.67 2.73
C ALA A 241 -31.16 -27.85 3.82
N THR A 242 -30.25 -28.44 4.60
CA THR A 242 -29.45 -27.69 5.58
C THR A 242 -28.31 -26.94 4.92
N CYS A 243 -27.87 -27.41 3.75
CA CYS A 243 -26.78 -26.87 2.95
C CYS A 243 -25.52 -26.52 3.77
N ALA A 244 -25.17 -27.38 4.73
CA ALA A 244 -24.00 -27.17 5.59
C ALA A 244 -22.66 -27.20 4.81
N SER A 245 -22.65 -27.79 3.61
CA SER A 245 -21.48 -27.85 2.74
C SER A 245 -21.92 -27.69 1.29
N PRO A 246 -22.19 -26.46 0.83
CA PRO A 246 -22.55 -26.19 -0.55
C PRO A 246 -21.40 -26.55 -1.49
N VAL A 247 -21.72 -27.15 -2.63
CA VAL A 247 -20.78 -27.26 -3.76
C VAL A 247 -20.80 -25.92 -4.49
N ARG A 248 -19.63 -25.32 -4.64
CA ARG A 248 -19.43 -24.03 -5.31
C ARG A 248 -18.71 -24.27 -6.63
N ASP A 249 -19.31 -23.86 -7.73
CA ASP A 249 -18.64 -23.71 -9.01
C ASP A 249 -18.26 -22.23 -9.17
N VAL A 250 -16.95 -22.01 -9.15
CA VAL A 250 -16.29 -20.71 -9.22
C VAL A 250 -15.59 -20.48 -10.56
N SER A 251 -15.78 -21.38 -11.53
CA SER A 251 -15.07 -21.36 -12.81
C SER A 251 -15.44 -20.16 -13.70
N GLN A 252 -16.56 -19.49 -13.41
CA GLN A 252 -17.02 -18.29 -14.11
C GLN A 252 -16.84 -17.02 -13.27
N ILE A 253 -16.12 -17.09 -12.14
CA ILE A 253 -15.70 -15.90 -11.40
C ILE A 253 -14.54 -15.24 -12.13
N SER A 254 -14.58 -13.92 -12.26
CA SER A 254 -13.55 -13.14 -12.96
C SER A 254 -13.01 -12.03 -12.06
N GLY A 255 -11.68 -11.89 -12.01
CA GLY A 255 -10.98 -10.75 -11.42
C GLY A 255 -11.08 -10.60 -9.90
N VAL A 256 -11.57 -11.61 -9.19
CA VAL A 256 -11.58 -11.73 -7.73
C VAL A 256 -11.28 -13.18 -7.35
N SER A 257 -10.65 -13.39 -6.19
CA SER A 257 -10.35 -14.74 -5.69
C SER A 257 -11.64 -15.49 -5.36
N ALA A 258 -11.57 -16.83 -5.25
CA ALA A 258 -12.72 -17.68 -4.95
C ALA A 258 -13.36 -17.39 -3.57
N ASP A 259 -12.71 -16.59 -2.72
CA ASP A 259 -13.25 -16.08 -1.46
C ASP A 259 -14.11 -14.81 -1.60
N LEU A 260 -14.27 -14.28 -2.83
CA LEU A 260 -15.07 -13.10 -3.16
C LEU A 260 -14.61 -11.81 -2.46
N ILE A 261 -13.35 -11.76 -2.02
CA ILE A 261 -12.76 -10.57 -1.40
C ILE A 261 -12.04 -9.73 -2.45
N VAL A 262 -12.52 -8.50 -2.61
CA VAL A 262 -11.87 -7.46 -3.42
C VAL A 262 -10.69 -6.86 -2.64
N ARG A 263 -9.50 -6.87 -3.25
CA ARG A 263 -8.23 -6.49 -2.61
C ARG A 263 -7.61 -5.29 -3.33
N PRO A 264 -7.66 -4.07 -2.73
CA PRO A 264 -7.32 -2.84 -3.45
C PRO A 264 -5.87 -2.39 -3.30
N LEU A 265 -5.02 -3.19 -2.63
CA LEU A 265 -3.67 -2.81 -2.22
C LEU A 265 -2.62 -3.72 -2.87
N GLN A 266 -1.42 -3.14 -3.03
CA GLN A 266 -0.30 -3.67 -3.82
C GLN A 266 -0.57 -3.74 -5.33
N HIS A 267 0.45 -4.07 -6.12
CA HIS A 267 0.37 -4.11 -7.59
C HIS A 267 -0.58 -5.18 -8.13
N LYS A 268 -0.64 -6.35 -7.49
CA LYS A 268 -1.49 -7.48 -7.91
C LYS A 268 -2.81 -7.57 -7.13
N GLY A 269 -3.10 -6.65 -6.22
CA GLY A 269 -4.31 -6.75 -5.38
C GLY A 269 -4.27 -7.98 -4.46
N ILE A 270 -3.22 -8.07 -3.62
CA ILE A 270 -2.99 -9.23 -2.75
C ILE A 270 -3.28 -8.93 -1.27
N THR A 271 -3.68 -7.70 -0.95
CA THR A 271 -3.99 -7.31 0.42
C THR A 271 -5.31 -6.55 0.47
N ALA A 272 -6.20 -6.95 1.38
CA ALA A 272 -7.53 -6.38 1.54
C ALA A 272 -7.56 -5.15 2.46
N THR A 273 -6.64 -5.05 3.43
CA THR A 273 -6.64 -3.97 4.43
C THR A 273 -5.28 -3.29 4.58
N LEU A 274 -5.31 -1.99 4.86
CA LEU A 274 -4.12 -1.19 5.13
C LEU A 274 -3.38 -1.66 6.38
N ARG A 275 -4.09 -2.18 7.39
CA ARG A 275 -3.44 -2.80 8.55
C ARG A 275 -2.62 -4.01 8.15
N SER A 276 -3.20 -4.92 7.36
CA SER A 276 -2.50 -6.10 6.84
C SER A 276 -1.28 -5.70 5.99
N PHE A 277 -1.45 -4.67 5.15
CA PHE A 277 -0.33 -4.10 4.39
C PHE A 277 0.76 -3.54 5.29
N CYS A 278 0.41 -2.71 6.29
CA CYS A 278 1.39 -2.06 7.17
C CYS A 278 2.19 -3.08 7.99
N LYS A 279 1.53 -4.10 8.58
CA LYS A 279 2.25 -5.13 9.36
C LYS A 279 3.18 -5.97 8.46
N SER A 280 2.74 -6.31 7.25
CA SER A 280 3.55 -7.07 6.28
C SER A 280 4.73 -6.24 5.77
N ALA A 281 4.50 -4.94 5.53
CA ALA A 281 5.54 -4.01 5.12
C ALA A 281 6.59 -3.79 6.23
N LEU A 282 6.18 -3.70 7.51
CA LEU A 282 7.10 -3.60 8.65
C LEU A 282 8.03 -4.80 8.71
N ASP A 283 7.48 -6.02 8.68
CA ASP A 283 8.25 -7.26 8.75
C ASP A 283 9.13 -7.43 7.52
N PHE A 284 8.59 -7.31 6.32
CA PHE A 284 9.36 -7.56 5.10
C PHE A 284 10.36 -6.45 4.77
N HIS A 285 9.97 -5.17 4.80
CA HIS A 285 10.86 -4.10 4.33
C HIS A 285 11.82 -3.57 5.40
N PHE A 286 11.43 -3.64 6.67
CA PHE A 286 12.21 -3.06 7.76
C PHE A 286 12.78 -4.11 8.70
N SER A 287 12.34 -5.37 8.59
CA SER A 287 12.57 -6.43 9.57
C SER A 287 11.97 -6.12 10.95
N ILE A 288 11.03 -5.17 11.00
CA ILE A 288 10.35 -4.84 12.26
C ILE A 288 9.22 -5.84 12.48
N GLN A 289 9.19 -6.55 13.61
CA GLN A 289 8.27 -7.66 13.89
C GLN A 289 7.22 -7.33 14.98
N PRO A 290 6.09 -6.67 14.64
CA PRO A 290 5.00 -6.43 15.57
C PRO A 290 4.45 -7.72 16.19
N VAL A 291 3.90 -7.65 17.40
CA VAL A 291 3.32 -8.80 18.11
C VAL A 291 2.16 -9.47 17.36
N GLU A 292 1.46 -8.75 16.47
CA GLU A 292 0.42 -9.34 15.61
C GLU A 292 0.97 -10.17 14.43
N VAL A 293 2.30 -10.14 14.22
CA VAL A 293 3.02 -10.97 13.26
C VAL A 293 3.67 -12.17 13.94
N VAL A 294 4.36 -11.95 15.06
CA VAL A 294 5.23 -13.00 15.66
C VAL A 294 4.77 -13.49 17.04
N GLY A 295 3.85 -12.77 17.69
CA GLY A 295 3.36 -13.08 19.03
C GLY A 295 4.11 -12.35 20.14
N VAL A 296 3.65 -12.58 21.37
CA VAL A 296 4.16 -11.89 22.56
C VAL A 296 5.50 -12.47 23.01
N ASN A 297 6.48 -11.60 23.26
CA ASN A 297 7.86 -11.93 23.63
C ASN A 297 8.59 -12.80 22.60
N THR A 298 8.11 -12.86 21.36
CA THR A 298 8.76 -13.61 20.29
C THR A 298 9.79 -12.74 19.58
N ASP A 299 10.86 -13.37 19.13
CA ASP A 299 12.02 -12.80 18.41
C ASP A 299 12.34 -13.81 17.30
N CYS A 300 11.71 -13.64 16.13
CA CYS A 300 11.77 -14.65 15.06
C CYS A 300 12.99 -14.47 14.16
N ASP A 301 13.48 -13.24 14.04
CA ASP A 301 14.66 -12.94 13.24
C ASP A 301 15.99 -13.02 14.03
N ALA A 302 15.91 -13.17 15.36
CA ALA A 302 17.03 -13.36 16.28
C ALA A 302 17.95 -12.13 16.39
N ASP A 303 17.37 -10.92 16.28
CA ASP A 303 18.09 -9.65 16.47
C ASP A 303 18.21 -9.25 17.96
N GLY A 304 17.51 -9.98 18.85
CA GLY A 304 17.51 -9.76 20.29
C GLY A 304 16.41 -8.81 20.78
N LEU A 305 15.58 -8.31 19.87
CA LEU A 305 14.43 -7.46 20.14
C LEU A 305 13.14 -8.30 20.13
N ARG A 306 12.15 -7.83 20.87
CA ARG A 306 10.87 -8.50 21.11
C ARG A 306 9.77 -7.47 21.21
N ASN A 307 8.54 -7.87 20.94
CA ASN A 307 7.38 -6.96 21.07
C ASN A 307 7.58 -5.63 20.33
N GLU A 308 8.19 -5.69 19.14
CA GLU A 308 8.59 -4.50 18.40
C GLU A 308 7.38 -3.65 17.98
N MET A 309 7.64 -2.44 17.46
CA MET A 309 6.65 -1.35 17.41
C MET A 309 6.19 -0.89 18.81
N ALA A 310 6.98 -1.13 19.87
CA ALA A 310 6.76 -0.62 21.22
C ALA A 310 7.94 0.22 21.72
N VAL A 311 7.69 1.04 22.75
CA VAL A 311 8.74 1.92 23.32
C VAL A 311 9.85 1.09 23.97
N ASP A 312 9.50 0.02 24.65
CA ASP A 312 10.47 -0.94 25.18
C ASP A 312 10.24 -2.26 24.45
N ASN A 313 11.19 -2.59 23.57
CA ASN A 313 11.21 -3.77 22.72
C ASN A 313 12.31 -4.75 23.15
N VAL A 314 12.76 -4.70 24.41
CA VAL A 314 13.78 -5.62 24.94
C VAL A 314 13.22 -6.41 26.10
N SER A 315 12.40 -5.77 26.95
CA SER A 315 11.85 -6.42 28.13
C SER A 315 10.84 -7.53 27.78
N ILE A 316 10.88 -8.60 28.56
CA ILE A 316 9.85 -9.65 28.56
C ILE A 316 8.67 -9.16 29.40
N VAL A 317 7.46 -9.31 28.87
CA VAL A 317 6.21 -8.92 29.55
C VAL A 317 5.36 -10.13 29.95
N PRO A 318 4.55 -9.99 31.00
CA PRO A 318 3.81 -11.13 31.57
C PRO A 318 2.66 -11.62 30.69
N ASN A 319 2.01 -10.76 29.92
CA ASN A 319 0.84 -11.11 29.12
C ASN A 319 0.55 -10.10 28.00
N ALA A 320 -0.45 -10.44 27.17
CA ALA A 320 -0.89 -9.63 26.04
C ALA A 320 -1.50 -8.27 26.42
N GLN A 321 -1.93 -8.08 27.66
CA GLN A 321 -2.50 -6.82 28.17
C GLN A 321 -1.42 -5.84 28.64
N SER A 322 -0.15 -6.23 28.62
CA SER A 322 0.95 -5.36 29.00
C SER A 322 1.06 -4.18 28.03
N LEU A 323 1.42 -3.01 28.55
CA LEU A 323 1.49 -1.77 27.78
C LEU A 323 2.30 -1.91 26.48
N GLN A 324 3.43 -2.62 26.52
CA GLN A 324 4.30 -2.85 25.36
C GLN A 324 3.56 -3.60 24.23
N VAL A 325 2.83 -4.67 24.57
CA VAL A 325 2.03 -5.42 23.58
C VAL A 325 0.92 -4.53 23.02
N GLN A 326 0.24 -3.78 23.88
CA GLN A 326 -0.80 -2.85 23.45
C GLN A 326 -0.24 -1.72 22.57
N GLN A 327 0.97 -1.24 22.85
CA GLN A 327 1.68 -0.26 22.01
C GLN A 327 2.06 -0.85 20.64
N SER A 328 2.61 -2.07 20.61
CA SER A 328 2.91 -2.77 19.35
C SER A 328 1.67 -2.85 18.46
N LEU A 329 0.53 -3.28 19.01
CA LEU A 329 -0.74 -3.38 18.30
C LEU A 329 -1.30 -2.00 17.88
N GLY A 330 -1.27 -1.01 18.78
CA GLY A 330 -1.87 0.30 18.53
C GLY A 330 -1.03 1.17 17.59
N ASN A 331 0.30 1.01 17.59
CA ASN A 331 1.20 1.72 16.69
C ASN A 331 1.05 1.26 15.23
N VAL A 332 0.80 -0.03 14.98
CA VAL A 332 0.43 -0.51 13.63
C VAL A 332 -0.92 0.05 13.20
N ALA A 333 -1.90 0.15 14.12
CA ALA A 333 -3.18 0.80 13.84
C ALA A 333 -3.00 2.28 13.46
N ALA A 334 -2.11 3.00 14.17
CA ALA A 334 -1.77 4.38 13.88
C ALA A 334 -1.09 4.55 12.51
N LEU A 335 -0.15 3.67 12.14
CA LEU A 335 0.49 3.67 10.82
C LEU A 335 -0.55 3.43 9.70
N ALA A 336 -1.48 2.49 9.90
CA ALA A 336 -2.59 2.27 8.97
C ALA A 336 -3.54 3.47 8.89
N ALA A 337 -3.83 4.11 10.02
CA ALA A 337 -4.64 5.34 10.09
C ALA A 337 -4.01 6.47 9.27
N PHE A 338 -2.73 6.76 9.48
CA PHE A 338 -2.02 7.76 8.70
C PHE A 338 -2.07 7.44 7.21
N THR A 339 -1.72 6.21 6.82
CA THR A 339 -1.65 5.79 5.42
C THR A 339 -3.01 5.93 4.72
N GLY A 340 -4.09 5.50 5.36
CA GLY A 340 -5.44 5.62 4.79
C GLY A 340 -5.98 7.04 4.76
N MET A 341 -5.50 7.90 5.66
CA MET A 341 -5.88 9.31 5.72
C MET A 341 -5.04 10.21 4.80
N LEU A 342 -4.03 9.68 4.11
CA LEU A 342 -3.32 10.44 3.08
C LEU A 342 -4.30 11.01 2.04
N ARG A 343 -4.06 12.27 1.68
CA ARG A 343 -4.95 13.08 0.85
C ARG A 343 -5.19 12.40 -0.52
N PRO A 344 -6.45 12.24 -0.97
CA PRO A 344 -6.71 11.84 -2.36
C PRO A 344 -6.30 12.98 -3.32
N PRO A 345 -5.86 12.68 -4.56
CA PRO A 345 -5.52 13.70 -5.56
C PRO A 345 -6.79 14.40 -6.06
N VAL A 346 -7.27 15.37 -5.29
CA VAL A 346 -8.24 16.35 -5.74
C VAL A 346 -7.43 17.50 -6.33
N SER A 347 -7.07 17.37 -7.60
CA SER A 347 -6.34 18.43 -8.30
C SER A 347 -7.32 19.57 -8.65
N PRO A 348 -7.03 20.83 -8.33
CA PRO A 348 -7.79 21.96 -8.85
C PRO A 348 -7.69 22.08 -10.38
N SER A 349 -6.72 21.39 -11.01
CA SER A 349 -6.54 21.32 -12.46
C SER A 349 -7.37 20.23 -13.13
N PHE A 350 -8.06 19.36 -12.37
CA PHE A 350 -8.95 18.37 -12.95
C PHE A 350 -10.19 19.07 -13.50
N VAL A 351 -10.30 19.10 -14.83
CA VAL A 351 -11.47 19.63 -15.54
C VAL A 351 -12.22 18.44 -16.14
N PRO A 352 -13.37 18.02 -15.56
CA PRO A 352 -14.19 16.99 -16.15
C PRO A 352 -14.64 17.37 -17.57
N GLY A 353 -14.83 16.36 -18.42
CA GLY A 353 -15.33 16.53 -19.78
C GLY A 353 -14.31 17.11 -20.75
N THR A 354 -13.00 17.03 -20.46
CA THR A 354 -11.99 17.34 -21.47
C THR A 354 -12.13 16.42 -22.69
N ARG A 355 -11.68 16.87 -23.86
CA ARG A 355 -11.64 16.03 -25.07
C ARG A 355 -10.93 14.70 -24.81
N GLY A 356 -9.83 14.72 -24.06
CA GLY A 356 -9.07 13.53 -23.70
C GLY A 356 -9.86 12.54 -22.84
N GLU A 357 -10.60 13.02 -21.85
CA GLU A 357 -11.46 12.18 -21.01
C GLU A 357 -12.61 11.53 -21.82
N VAL A 358 -13.22 12.29 -22.73
CA VAL A 358 -14.26 11.75 -23.63
C VAL A 358 -13.68 10.68 -24.55
N ILE A 359 -12.45 10.87 -25.05
CA ILE A 359 -11.76 9.86 -25.86
C ILE A 359 -11.46 8.62 -25.01
N PHE A 360 -10.97 8.81 -23.78
CA PHE A 360 -10.65 7.73 -22.84
C PHE A 360 -11.84 6.80 -22.62
N ASP A 361 -13.03 7.36 -22.40
CA ASP A 361 -14.27 6.58 -22.31
C ASP A 361 -14.66 5.94 -23.65
N ARG A 362 -14.67 6.72 -24.74
CA ARG A 362 -15.08 6.27 -26.08
C ARG A 362 -14.28 5.09 -26.61
N ILE A 363 -12.98 5.01 -26.33
CA ILE A 363 -12.13 3.91 -26.81
C ILE A 363 -12.21 2.65 -25.92
N GLY A 364 -12.90 2.75 -24.79
CA GLY A 364 -13.15 1.64 -23.87
C GLY A 364 -12.19 1.55 -22.69
N CYS A 365 -11.33 2.54 -22.41
CA CYS A 365 -10.43 2.47 -21.25
C CYS A 365 -11.21 2.34 -19.92
N THR A 366 -12.44 2.84 -19.87
CA THR A 366 -13.34 2.78 -18.71
C THR A 366 -13.88 1.38 -18.42
N SER A 367 -13.62 0.37 -19.26
CA SER A 367 -13.97 -1.03 -18.97
C SER A 367 -13.21 -1.61 -17.77
N CYS A 368 -11.97 -1.13 -17.54
CA CYS A 368 -11.17 -1.45 -16.35
C CYS A 368 -10.94 -0.18 -15.51
N HIS A 369 -10.62 0.95 -16.14
CA HIS A 369 -10.36 2.22 -15.47
C HIS A 369 -11.65 3.02 -15.21
N VAL A 370 -12.58 2.42 -14.48
CA VAL A 370 -13.87 3.02 -14.12
C VAL A 370 -13.65 4.38 -13.45
N GLN A 371 -14.18 5.43 -14.06
CA GLN A 371 -13.90 6.83 -13.70
C GLN A 371 -14.08 7.10 -12.20
N SER A 372 -15.20 6.65 -11.64
CA SER A 372 -15.47 6.79 -10.22
C SER A 372 -16.32 5.65 -9.65
N LEU A 373 -16.09 5.35 -8.37
CA LEU A 373 -16.97 4.50 -7.57
C LEU A 373 -17.56 5.35 -6.44
N THR A 374 -18.79 5.06 -6.04
CA THR A 374 -19.48 5.79 -4.97
C THR A 374 -19.57 4.93 -3.72
N THR A 375 -19.17 5.48 -2.57
CA THR A 375 -19.28 4.78 -1.27
C THR A 375 -20.75 4.66 -0.85
N ARG A 376 -21.04 3.85 0.16
CA ARG A 376 -22.31 3.98 0.90
C ARG A 376 -22.37 5.31 1.65
N ARG A 377 -23.53 5.61 2.24
CA ARG A 377 -23.74 6.81 3.08
C ARG A 377 -22.90 6.73 4.35
N GLY A 378 -22.14 7.78 4.66
CA GLY A 378 -21.28 7.89 5.85
C GLY A 378 -20.12 6.87 5.84
N PRO A 379 -19.24 6.86 4.82
CA PRO A 379 -18.13 5.93 4.77
C PRO A 379 -17.19 6.09 5.98
N LEU A 380 -17.01 4.99 6.73
CA LEU A 380 -16.06 4.90 7.83
C LEU A 380 -14.84 4.10 7.38
N PHE A 381 -13.65 4.69 7.44
CA PHE A 381 -12.41 3.94 7.27
C PHE A 381 -12.18 3.04 8.48
N ARG A 382 -12.30 1.73 8.26
CA ARG A 382 -12.27 0.70 9.31
C ARG A 382 -10.88 0.09 9.45
N ILE A 383 -10.32 0.18 10.66
CA ILE A 383 -9.05 -0.43 11.03
C ILE A 383 -9.34 -1.47 12.10
N GLN A 384 -9.09 -2.74 11.81
CA GLN A 384 -9.35 -3.80 12.78
C GLN A 384 -8.40 -3.68 13.97
N LEU A 385 -8.93 -3.89 15.17
CA LEU A 385 -8.15 -4.12 16.38
C LEU A 385 -7.64 -5.55 16.35
N ALA A 386 -6.32 -5.74 16.46
CA ALA A 386 -5.68 -7.03 16.30
C ALA A 386 -5.47 -7.77 17.63
N SER A 387 -5.21 -9.06 17.53
CA SER A 387 -4.69 -9.87 18.63
C SER A 387 -3.25 -10.28 18.31
N PRO A 388 -2.41 -10.57 19.32
CA PRO A 388 -1.09 -11.11 19.06
C PRO A 388 -1.17 -12.44 18.28
N ALA A 389 -0.18 -12.68 17.42
CA ALA A 389 -0.01 -13.98 16.79
C ALA A 389 0.38 -15.04 17.84
N ARG A 390 0.24 -16.31 17.46
CA ARG A 390 0.51 -17.44 18.38
C ARG A 390 1.95 -17.92 18.34
N ALA A 391 2.62 -17.74 17.21
CA ALA A 391 3.99 -18.20 16.96
C ALA A 391 4.61 -17.42 15.80
N CYS A 392 5.87 -17.69 15.52
CA CYS A 392 6.54 -17.20 14.32
C CYS A 392 5.88 -17.77 13.05
N PRO A 393 5.85 -16.96 11.97
CA PRO A 393 5.67 -17.42 10.60
C PRO A 393 6.44 -18.69 10.28
N ASN A 394 5.74 -19.73 9.83
CA ASN A 394 6.38 -20.98 9.42
C ASN A 394 7.43 -20.70 8.33
N THR A 395 8.69 -20.94 8.66
CA THR A 395 9.86 -20.42 7.96
C THR A 395 10.21 -21.12 6.65
N ALA A 396 9.48 -22.20 6.29
CA ALA A 396 9.70 -22.95 5.05
C ALA A 396 9.46 -22.11 3.77
N ILE A 397 8.82 -20.95 3.89
CA ILE A 397 8.57 -20.04 2.78
C ILE A 397 9.76 -19.09 2.51
N TYR A 398 10.61 -18.83 3.52
CA TYR A 398 11.78 -17.96 3.40
C TYR A 398 13.01 -18.64 2.76
N GLY A 399 12.94 -19.95 2.49
CA GLY A 399 14.04 -20.77 1.98
C GLY A 399 13.93 -21.24 0.53
N SER A 400 12.90 -20.82 -0.20
CA SER A 400 12.81 -21.06 -1.65
C SER A 400 12.93 -19.73 -2.39
N ALA A 401 13.35 -19.78 -3.65
CA ALA A 401 13.53 -18.68 -4.61
C ALA A 401 12.32 -17.72 -4.83
N ASN A 402 11.32 -17.74 -3.95
CA ASN A 402 10.07 -17.01 -4.08
C ASN A 402 10.22 -15.63 -3.42
N LEU A 403 10.36 -14.59 -4.25
CA LEU A 403 10.53 -13.17 -3.88
C LEU A 403 9.25 -12.50 -3.34
N GLY A 404 8.47 -13.19 -2.49
CA GLY A 404 7.26 -12.65 -1.87
C GLY A 404 7.36 -12.62 -0.34
N SER A 405 6.80 -11.59 0.31
CA SER A 405 6.57 -11.64 1.76
C SER A 405 5.44 -12.63 2.03
N PHE A 406 5.71 -13.68 2.79
CA PHE A 406 4.69 -14.62 3.24
C PHE A 406 4.62 -14.63 4.76
N SER A 407 4.50 -13.44 5.36
CA SER A 407 4.11 -13.33 6.77
C SER A 407 2.66 -13.78 6.93
N GLU A 408 2.54 -15.10 7.11
CA GLU A 408 1.39 -15.88 7.57
C GLU A 408 0.01 -15.49 7.05
N VAL A 409 -0.51 -16.37 6.18
CA VAL A 409 -1.92 -16.72 6.23
C VAL A 409 -1.99 -18.23 6.29
N GLU A 410 -2.32 -18.76 7.47
CA GLU A 410 -2.89 -20.10 7.55
C GLU A 410 -4.10 -20.12 6.61
N ALA A 411 -4.23 -21.12 5.75
CA ALA A 411 -5.22 -21.20 4.65
C ALA A 411 -6.70 -21.25 5.09
N THR A 412 -6.99 -20.81 6.32
CA THR A 412 -8.30 -20.53 6.87
C THR A 412 -8.62 -19.05 6.62
N ARG A 413 -9.65 -18.82 5.80
CA ARG A 413 -10.34 -17.54 5.55
C ARG A 413 -9.94 -16.39 6.50
N HIS A 414 -9.46 -15.29 5.92
CA HIS A 414 -8.96 -14.12 6.64
C HIS A 414 -9.99 -13.61 7.69
N SER A 415 -9.71 -13.84 8.97
CA SER A 415 -10.64 -13.61 10.10
C SER A 415 -11.20 -12.18 10.18
N VAL A 416 -10.43 -11.21 9.68
CA VAL A 416 -10.81 -9.79 9.54
C VAL A 416 -12.05 -9.64 8.66
N LEU A 417 -12.02 -10.33 7.53
CA LEU A 417 -13.06 -10.27 6.52
C LEU A 417 -14.17 -11.26 6.81
N GLU A 418 -13.92 -12.35 7.55
CA GLU A 418 -14.99 -13.14 8.17
C GLU A 418 -15.81 -12.30 9.15
N THR A 419 -15.16 -11.47 9.96
CA THR A 419 -15.85 -10.58 10.90
C THR A 419 -16.69 -9.53 10.16
N ILE A 420 -16.11 -8.92 9.11
CA ILE A 420 -16.79 -7.95 8.25
C ILE A 420 -17.94 -8.60 7.47
N SER A 421 -17.71 -9.78 6.90
CA SER A 421 -18.69 -10.51 6.08
C SER A 421 -19.80 -11.14 6.90
N ALA A 422 -19.55 -11.57 8.14
CA ALA A 422 -20.59 -12.07 9.05
C ALA A 422 -21.59 -10.96 9.39
N GLN A 423 -21.08 -9.75 9.65
CA GLN A 423 -21.92 -8.57 9.89
C GLN A 423 -22.70 -8.18 8.61
N ALA A 424 -22.02 -8.14 7.46
CA ALA A 424 -22.64 -7.79 6.18
C ALA A 424 -23.64 -8.83 5.66
N THR A 425 -23.38 -10.12 5.87
CA THR A 425 -24.31 -11.20 5.52
C THR A 425 -25.57 -11.11 6.38
N GLN A 426 -25.44 -10.81 7.68
CA GLN A 426 -26.60 -10.57 8.54
C GLN A 426 -27.40 -9.35 8.10
N ASP A 427 -26.74 -8.26 7.72
CA ASP A 427 -27.40 -7.03 7.27
C ASP A 427 -28.04 -7.18 5.87
N ALA A 428 -27.41 -7.96 4.98
CA ALA A 428 -27.94 -8.29 3.66
C ALA A 428 -29.11 -9.27 3.71
N LEU A 429 -29.08 -10.29 4.58
CA LEU A 429 -30.21 -11.19 4.83
C LEU A 429 -31.44 -10.46 5.40
N ARG A 430 -31.23 -9.30 6.05
CA ARG A 430 -32.31 -8.41 6.52
C ARG A 430 -32.85 -7.48 5.43
N SER A 431 -32.14 -7.30 4.32
CA SER A 431 -32.58 -6.50 3.18
C SER A 431 -33.47 -7.34 2.25
N THR A 432 -34.74 -6.98 2.15
CA THR A 432 -35.74 -7.68 1.32
C THR A 432 -35.59 -7.45 -0.20
N GLN A 433 -34.52 -6.78 -0.65
CA GLN A 433 -34.26 -6.50 -2.06
C GLN A 433 -33.08 -7.31 -2.61
N VAL A 434 -33.34 -8.57 -2.91
CA VAL A 434 -32.42 -9.44 -3.68
C VAL A 434 -32.29 -8.85 -5.09
N GLY A 435 -31.08 -8.43 -5.49
CA GLY A 435 -30.76 -8.00 -6.86
C GLY A 435 -30.56 -6.50 -7.09
N LYS A 436 -30.60 -5.66 -6.05
CA LYS A 436 -30.11 -4.27 -6.10
C LYS A 436 -29.08 -4.05 -5.01
N ALA A 437 -27.86 -4.54 -5.22
CA ALA A 437 -26.70 -4.35 -4.33
C ALA A 437 -26.21 -2.88 -4.23
N SER A 438 -27.00 -1.89 -4.68
CA SER A 438 -26.65 -0.47 -4.64
C SER A 438 -27.02 0.23 -3.33
N THR A 439 -27.68 -0.43 -2.38
CA THR A 439 -28.02 0.17 -1.09
C THR A 439 -27.65 -0.74 0.07
N LEU A 440 -26.35 -0.99 0.26
CA LEU A 440 -25.88 -1.39 1.60
C LEU A 440 -26.37 -0.33 2.60
N PRO A 441 -26.87 -0.74 3.79
CA PRO A 441 -27.34 0.19 4.79
C PRO A 441 -26.22 1.17 5.19
N ALA A 442 -26.61 2.38 5.60
CA ALA A 442 -25.65 3.35 6.11
C ALA A 442 -24.98 2.79 7.37
N ILE A 443 -23.65 2.85 7.45
CA ILE A 443 -22.96 2.59 8.71
C ILE A 443 -22.84 3.93 9.43
N SER A 444 -23.60 4.09 10.51
CA SER A 444 -23.54 5.29 11.37
C SER A 444 -22.69 5.08 12.63
N THR A 445 -22.27 3.84 12.90
CA THR A 445 -21.50 3.48 14.10
C THR A 445 -20.35 2.55 13.74
N CYS A 446 -19.18 2.78 14.33
CA CYS A 446 -18.03 1.90 14.13
C CYS A 446 -18.34 0.47 14.61
N PRO A 447 -18.15 -0.57 13.78
CA PRO A 447 -18.39 -1.95 14.19
C PRO A 447 -17.49 -2.38 15.36
N THR A 448 -17.99 -3.28 16.20
CA THR A 448 -17.21 -3.87 17.30
C THR A 448 -15.94 -4.53 16.77
N GLY A 449 -14.81 -4.29 17.46
CA GLY A 449 -13.51 -4.82 17.04
C GLY A 449 -12.78 -3.96 16.01
N PHE A 450 -13.30 -2.76 15.70
CA PHE A 450 -12.66 -1.80 14.81
C PHE A 450 -12.44 -0.45 15.50
N TYR A 451 -11.38 0.24 15.07
CA TYR A 451 -11.24 1.68 15.18
C TYR A 451 -11.63 2.29 13.83
N CYS A 452 -12.43 3.35 13.84
CA CYS A 452 -12.96 3.96 12.62
C CYS A 452 -12.66 5.45 12.53
N ILE A 453 -12.40 5.93 11.31
CA ILE A 453 -12.32 7.35 11.00
C ILE A 453 -13.40 7.67 9.96
N ASP A 454 -14.27 8.63 10.24
CA ASP A 454 -15.28 9.09 9.29
C ASP A 454 -14.60 9.82 8.12
N LEU A 455 -14.79 9.32 6.89
CA LEU A 455 -14.17 9.87 5.70
C LEU A 455 -14.89 11.11 5.13
N THR A 456 -16.06 11.45 5.66
CA THR A 456 -16.84 12.66 5.35
C THR A 456 -16.56 13.78 6.35
N ASN A 457 -16.35 13.43 7.62
CA ASN A 457 -16.07 14.36 8.69
C ASN A 457 -15.13 13.72 9.75
N PRO A 458 -13.82 13.66 9.49
CA PRO A 458 -12.87 13.02 10.40
C PRO A 458 -12.59 13.82 11.68
N GLY A 459 -13.31 14.92 11.90
CA GLY A 459 -13.03 15.88 12.96
C GLY A 459 -11.83 16.76 12.64
N THR A 460 -11.16 17.24 13.69
CA THR A 460 -9.94 18.05 13.52
C THR A 460 -8.78 17.15 13.15
N LEU A 461 -8.19 17.38 11.98
CA LEU A 461 -6.94 16.76 11.53
C LEU A 461 -5.88 17.84 11.28
N PRO A 462 -4.59 17.48 11.25
CA PRO A 462 -3.56 18.39 10.75
C PRO A 462 -3.88 18.92 9.34
N PRO A 463 -3.51 20.18 9.01
CA PRO A 463 -3.87 20.82 7.74
C PRO A 463 -3.52 20.02 6.49
N GLU A 464 -2.42 19.25 6.52
CA GLU A 464 -1.99 18.39 5.42
C GLU A 464 -3.00 17.29 5.04
N PHE A 465 -3.96 16.97 5.92
CA PHE A 465 -5.05 16.02 5.67
C PHE A 465 -6.40 16.70 5.38
N GLY A 466 -6.48 18.04 5.45
CA GLY A 466 -7.74 18.79 5.47
C GLY A 466 -8.54 18.74 4.16
N HIS A 467 -7.91 18.46 3.03
CA HIS A 467 -8.59 18.33 1.74
C HIS A 467 -9.05 16.89 1.50
N ARG A 468 -10.27 16.57 1.96
CA ARG A 468 -10.95 15.31 1.68
C ARG A 468 -11.83 15.41 0.43
N LEU A 469 -12.29 14.26 -0.08
CA LEU A 469 -13.33 14.27 -1.10
C LEU A 469 -14.63 14.81 -0.48
N PRO A 470 -15.34 15.72 -1.17
CA PRO A 470 -16.58 16.28 -0.66
C PRO A 470 -17.64 15.17 -0.54
N ALA A 471 -18.41 15.21 0.54
CA ALA A 471 -19.60 14.39 0.66
C ALA A 471 -20.72 14.95 -0.22
N ASN A 472 -21.46 14.07 -0.87
CA ASN A 472 -22.69 14.38 -1.56
C ASN A 472 -23.80 14.73 -0.54
N PRO A 473 -24.92 15.35 -0.96
CA PRO A 473 -26.02 15.69 -0.05
C PRO A 473 -26.62 14.51 0.71
N ASP A 474 -26.48 13.29 0.19
CA ASP A 474 -26.95 12.05 0.81
C ASP A 474 -25.88 11.38 1.71
N LEU A 475 -24.76 12.05 1.97
CA LEU A 475 -23.59 11.58 2.73
C LEU A 475 -22.79 10.47 2.05
N THR A 476 -23.03 10.16 0.77
CA THR A 476 -22.09 9.33 -0.02
C THR A 476 -20.86 10.14 -0.41
N VAL A 477 -19.80 9.46 -0.81
CA VAL A 477 -18.61 10.09 -1.40
C VAL A 477 -18.37 9.48 -2.77
N THR A 478 -18.28 10.33 -3.79
CA THR A 478 -17.84 9.95 -5.13
C THR A 478 -16.32 9.95 -5.17
N VAL A 479 -15.73 8.79 -5.46
CA VAL A 479 -14.28 8.56 -5.43
C VAL A 479 -13.79 8.41 -6.87
N PRO A 480 -13.12 9.41 -7.46
CA PRO A 480 -12.74 9.38 -8.88
C PRO A 480 -11.42 8.63 -9.10
N LEU A 481 -11.35 7.34 -8.74
CA LEU A 481 -10.10 6.57 -8.71
C LEU A 481 -9.59 6.10 -10.07
N TYR A 482 -10.42 6.12 -11.13
CA TYR A 482 -10.11 5.54 -12.44
C TYR A 482 -9.63 4.09 -12.34
N SER A 483 -10.39 3.28 -11.59
CA SER A 483 -10.16 1.86 -11.42
C SER A 483 -11.43 1.21 -10.88
N ASP A 484 -11.63 -0.03 -11.28
CA ASP A 484 -12.72 -0.89 -10.82
C ASP A 484 -12.34 -1.74 -9.60
N LEU A 485 -11.09 -1.67 -9.14
CA LEU A 485 -10.52 -2.48 -8.07
C LEU A 485 -10.56 -4.00 -8.34
N LYS A 486 -10.70 -4.39 -9.61
CA LYS A 486 -10.73 -5.77 -10.10
C LYS A 486 -9.35 -6.17 -10.66
N ARG A 487 -9.05 -7.47 -10.68
CA ARG A 487 -7.90 -8.01 -11.41
C ARG A 487 -8.28 -8.36 -12.86
N HIS A 488 -7.37 -8.12 -13.79
CA HIS A 488 -7.54 -8.42 -15.20
C HIS A 488 -6.34 -9.19 -15.72
N ASP A 489 -6.59 -10.10 -16.65
CA ASP A 489 -5.55 -10.74 -17.44
C ASP A 489 -4.94 -9.73 -18.41
N LEU A 490 -3.67 -9.35 -18.20
CA LEU A 490 -2.93 -8.46 -19.08
C LEU A 490 -2.00 -9.21 -20.05
N GLY A 491 -2.15 -10.53 -20.16
CA GLY A 491 -1.42 -11.37 -21.10
C GLY A 491 0.00 -11.70 -20.66
N ALA A 492 0.62 -12.65 -21.37
CA ALA A 492 1.92 -13.21 -21.03
C ALA A 492 3.05 -12.18 -21.10
N TYR A 493 2.92 -11.13 -21.92
CA TYR A 493 3.92 -10.08 -22.01
C TYR A 493 4.07 -9.25 -20.73
N LEU A 494 2.95 -9.04 -20.03
CA LEU A 494 2.92 -8.34 -18.75
C LEU A 494 2.94 -9.30 -17.56
N ALA A 495 3.12 -10.61 -17.79
CA ALA A 495 3.30 -11.56 -16.72
C ALA A 495 4.60 -11.29 -15.95
N GLN A 496 4.53 -11.34 -14.62
CA GLN A 496 5.75 -11.33 -13.80
C GLN A 496 6.54 -12.63 -13.96
N GLN A 497 7.88 -12.55 -13.89
CA GLN A 497 8.78 -13.70 -14.08
C GLN A 497 9.07 -14.50 -12.80
N SER A 498 8.36 -14.22 -11.70
CA SER A 498 8.51 -14.92 -10.41
C SER A 498 7.37 -15.92 -10.21
N PRO A 499 7.48 -16.84 -9.24
CA PRO A 499 6.36 -17.71 -8.88
C PRO A 499 5.12 -16.90 -8.50
N ASN A 500 3.94 -17.49 -8.74
CA ASN A 500 2.66 -16.85 -8.46
C ASN A 500 2.64 -16.32 -7.03
N GLN A 501 2.18 -15.08 -6.88
CA GLN A 501 1.98 -14.51 -5.55
C GLN A 501 0.76 -15.15 -4.88
N VAL A 502 0.74 -15.10 -3.56
CA VAL A 502 -0.40 -15.55 -2.76
C VAL A 502 -0.99 -14.33 -2.07
N ASP A 503 -2.31 -14.21 -2.10
CA ASP A 503 -3.00 -13.14 -1.41
C ASP A 503 -3.14 -13.38 0.09
N ASP A 504 -3.59 -12.35 0.81
CA ASP A 504 -3.84 -12.42 2.25
C ASP A 504 -5.02 -13.34 2.64
N GLY A 505 -5.63 -14.07 1.70
CA GLY A 505 -6.56 -15.17 1.95
C GLY A 505 -5.99 -16.55 1.63
N GLY A 506 -4.73 -16.63 1.19
CA GLY A 506 -4.09 -17.89 0.79
C GLY A 506 -4.38 -18.29 -0.67
N ASN A 507 -4.99 -17.43 -1.49
CA ASN A 507 -5.28 -17.74 -2.88
C ASN A 507 -4.08 -17.42 -3.78
N ILE A 508 -3.80 -18.32 -4.73
CA ILE A 508 -2.74 -18.14 -5.74
C ILE A 508 -3.24 -17.15 -6.80
N ILE A 509 -2.44 -16.11 -7.08
CA ILE A 509 -2.72 -15.10 -8.10
C ILE A 509 -1.84 -15.37 -9.33
N PRO A 510 -2.42 -15.61 -10.51
CA PRO A 510 -1.68 -15.81 -11.76
C PRO A 510 -0.74 -14.65 -12.07
N ASN A 511 0.37 -14.92 -12.77
CA ASN A 511 1.42 -13.95 -13.01
C ASN A 511 1.03 -12.83 -13.98
N ASP A 512 0.14 -13.12 -14.91
CA ASP A 512 -0.49 -12.27 -15.92
C ASP A 512 -1.69 -11.46 -15.40
N GLU A 513 -2.26 -11.82 -14.24
CA GLU A 513 -3.34 -11.05 -13.63
C GLU A 513 -2.85 -9.83 -12.83
N TRP A 514 -3.39 -8.65 -13.10
CA TRP A 514 -3.04 -7.42 -12.38
C TRP A 514 -4.27 -6.67 -11.90
N LEU A 515 -4.17 -6.06 -10.70
CA LEU A 515 -5.17 -5.13 -10.21
C LEU A 515 -5.17 -3.90 -11.11
N THR A 516 -6.35 -3.43 -11.53
CA THR A 516 -6.45 -2.12 -12.18
C THR A 516 -5.99 -1.04 -11.20
N THR A 517 -4.79 -0.53 -11.39
CA THR A 517 -4.24 0.47 -10.47
C THR A 517 -5.01 1.78 -10.57
N LYS A 518 -5.15 2.47 -9.43
CA LYS A 518 -5.74 3.81 -9.39
C LYS A 518 -4.89 4.76 -10.24
N LEU A 519 -5.47 5.45 -11.23
CA LEU A 519 -4.73 6.42 -12.05
C LEU A 519 -4.46 7.74 -11.33
N TRP A 520 -4.90 7.86 -10.08
CA TRP A 520 -4.45 8.87 -9.12
C TRP A 520 -2.94 9.07 -9.15
N GLY A 521 -2.49 10.27 -9.54
CA GLY A 521 -1.07 10.63 -9.62
C GLY A 521 -0.30 10.01 -10.79
N VAL A 522 -0.96 9.45 -11.81
CA VAL A 522 -0.30 8.76 -12.94
C VAL A 522 0.67 9.67 -13.70
N ALA A 523 0.43 10.98 -13.67
CA ALA A 523 1.28 11.98 -14.29
C ALA A 523 2.68 12.11 -13.65
N ASP A 524 2.83 11.70 -12.38
CA ASP A 524 3.97 12.08 -11.54
C ASP A 524 4.93 10.93 -11.21
N ASN A 525 4.67 9.72 -11.70
CA ASN A 525 5.35 8.52 -11.22
C ASN A 525 5.79 7.55 -12.32
N GLY A 526 6.20 8.08 -13.46
CA GLY A 526 6.94 7.28 -14.43
C GLY A 526 8.25 6.74 -13.82
N PRO A 527 8.85 5.69 -14.40
CA PRO A 527 8.32 4.92 -15.52
C PRO A 527 7.11 4.04 -15.12
N TRP A 528 6.29 3.68 -16.10
CA TRP A 528 4.98 3.03 -15.91
C TRP A 528 5.04 1.52 -16.11
N LEU A 529 3.90 0.88 -15.82
CA LEU A 529 3.70 -0.56 -15.67
C LEU A 529 4.35 -1.11 -14.39
N HIS A 530 4.05 -2.36 -14.07
CA HIS A 530 4.42 -2.98 -12.79
C HIS A 530 5.94 -3.10 -12.59
N ASP A 531 6.73 -3.05 -13.66
CA ASP A 531 8.18 -3.21 -13.67
C ASP A 531 8.94 -2.02 -14.27
N GLY A 532 8.23 -0.92 -14.55
CA GLY A 532 8.84 0.33 -15.01
C GLY A 532 9.42 0.27 -16.43
N ARG A 533 8.99 -0.69 -17.27
CA ARG A 533 9.51 -0.79 -18.66
C ARG A 533 9.02 0.33 -19.59
N ALA A 534 7.87 0.93 -19.31
CA ALA A 534 7.31 2.01 -20.13
C ALA A 534 7.87 3.38 -19.71
N ARG A 535 8.51 4.10 -20.63
CA ARG A 535 9.16 5.40 -20.40
C ARG A 535 8.23 6.58 -20.71
N THR A 536 7.09 6.32 -21.34
CA THR A 536 6.03 7.30 -21.59
C THR A 536 4.66 6.69 -21.30
N LEU A 537 3.65 7.54 -21.06
CA LEU A 537 2.26 7.10 -20.94
C LEU A 537 1.75 6.43 -22.22
N GLU A 538 2.18 6.89 -23.39
CA GLU A 538 1.81 6.27 -24.68
C GLU A 538 2.39 4.86 -24.81
N GLU A 539 3.68 4.67 -24.48
CA GLU A 539 4.29 3.34 -24.40
C GLU A 539 3.53 2.45 -23.40
N ALA A 540 3.17 3.00 -22.23
CA ALA A 540 2.42 2.26 -21.22
C ALA A 540 1.07 1.78 -21.74
N ILE A 541 0.31 2.64 -22.45
CA ILE A 541 -0.97 2.27 -23.06
C ILE A 541 -0.77 1.15 -24.07
N ILE A 542 0.15 1.31 -25.03
CA ILE A 542 0.37 0.32 -26.11
C ILE A 542 0.78 -1.05 -25.54
N MET A 543 1.59 -1.07 -24.50
CA MET A 543 2.11 -2.31 -23.91
C MET A 543 1.06 -3.15 -23.17
N HIS A 544 -0.17 -2.67 -22.96
CA HIS A 544 -1.27 -3.49 -22.44
C HIS A 544 -1.72 -4.59 -23.43
N ASP A 545 -1.30 -4.53 -24.70
CA ASP A 545 -1.52 -5.55 -25.74
C ASP A 545 -0.21 -6.30 -26.10
N GLY A 546 0.80 -6.19 -25.23
CA GLY A 546 2.09 -6.87 -25.38
C GLY A 546 3.20 -6.05 -26.02
N ALA A 547 4.28 -6.74 -26.43
CA ALA A 547 5.41 -6.11 -27.12
C ALA A 547 4.92 -5.43 -28.40
N ASP A 548 4.93 -4.10 -28.42
CA ASP A 548 4.53 -3.29 -29.57
C ASP A 548 3.12 -3.58 -30.12
N GLY A 549 2.17 -4.05 -29.27
CA GLY A 549 0.78 -4.35 -29.64
C GLY A 549 0.58 -5.64 -30.45
N ASN A 550 1.47 -6.63 -30.31
CA ASN A 550 1.43 -7.87 -31.08
C ASN A 550 1.24 -9.15 -30.24
N ALA A 551 1.05 -9.07 -28.92
CA ALA A 551 0.83 -10.29 -28.12
C ALA A 551 -0.64 -10.76 -28.14
N ASN A 552 -1.62 -9.85 -28.33
CA ASN A 552 -3.04 -10.16 -28.54
C ASN A 552 -3.64 -11.20 -27.57
N ASP A 553 -3.17 -11.30 -26.34
CA ASP A 553 -3.54 -12.37 -25.40
C ASP A 553 -4.20 -11.90 -24.09
N GLY A 554 -4.29 -10.59 -23.84
CA GLY A 554 -4.94 -10.02 -22.65
C GLY A 554 -6.33 -9.42 -22.87
N GLU A 555 -6.98 -8.96 -21.80
CA GLU A 555 -8.30 -8.32 -21.85
C GLU A 555 -8.30 -6.94 -22.55
N ALA A 556 -7.14 -6.26 -22.59
CA ALA A 556 -7.02 -4.89 -23.08
C ALA A 556 -6.91 -4.76 -24.61
N VAL A 557 -6.76 -5.87 -25.35
CA VAL A 557 -6.47 -5.91 -26.79
C VAL A 557 -7.42 -5.03 -27.61
N ALA A 558 -8.72 -5.13 -27.35
CA ALA A 558 -9.73 -4.34 -28.07
C ALA A 558 -9.57 -2.84 -27.83
N VAL A 559 -9.26 -2.44 -26.60
CA VAL A 559 -9.05 -1.03 -26.21
C VAL A 559 -7.78 -0.49 -26.86
N ILE A 560 -6.72 -1.30 -26.94
CA ILE A 560 -5.45 -0.87 -27.56
C ILE A 560 -5.58 -0.72 -29.07
N ASN A 561 -6.30 -1.62 -29.74
CA ASN A 561 -6.66 -1.46 -31.15
C ASN A 561 -7.40 -0.12 -31.41
N ASN A 562 -8.35 0.23 -30.55
CA ASN A 562 -9.05 1.51 -30.63
C ASN A 562 -8.11 2.71 -30.41
N PHE A 563 -7.19 2.61 -29.43
CA PHE A 563 -6.19 3.64 -29.19
C PHE A 563 -5.26 3.85 -30.39
N GLN A 564 -4.76 2.75 -30.98
CA GLN A 564 -3.87 2.80 -32.14
C GLN A 564 -4.54 3.46 -33.35
N ALA A 565 -5.85 3.25 -33.55
CA ALA A 565 -6.66 3.84 -34.60
C ALA A 565 -6.96 5.35 -34.41
N LEU A 566 -6.67 5.93 -33.25
CA LEU A 566 -6.84 7.37 -33.02
C LEU A 566 -5.87 8.20 -33.86
N SER A 567 -6.32 9.39 -34.26
CA SER A 567 -5.43 10.41 -34.83
C SER A 567 -4.37 10.86 -33.82
N ALA A 568 -3.24 11.39 -34.28
CA ALA A 568 -2.20 11.92 -33.41
C ALA A 568 -2.73 13.00 -32.44
N THR A 569 -3.67 13.83 -32.89
CA THR A 569 -4.33 14.84 -32.05
C THR A 569 -5.18 14.21 -30.95
N ASP A 570 -5.90 13.13 -31.24
CA ASP A 570 -6.72 12.43 -30.26
C ASP A 570 -5.85 11.67 -29.24
N LYS A 571 -4.75 11.06 -29.68
CA LYS A 571 -3.75 10.46 -28.77
C LYS A 571 -3.18 11.52 -27.82
N ALA A 572 -2.73 12.66 -28.35
CA ALA A 572 -2.21 13.76 -27.54
C ALA A 572 -3.24 14.27 -26.52
N ALA A 573 -4.51 14.44 -26.93
CA ALA A 573 -5.58 14.87 -26.02
C ALA A 573 -5.81 13.88 -24.88
N LEU A 574 -5.77 12.57 -25.15
CA LEU A 574 -5.87 11.54 -24.10
C LEU A 574 -4.68 11.61 -23.14
N ILE A 575 -3.45 11.75 -23.65
CA ILE A 575 -2.25 11.89 -22.83
C ILE A 575 -2.34 13.15 -21.95
N ASP A 576 -2.76 14.28 -22.51
CA ASP A 576 -2.97 15.53 -21.76
C ASP A 576 -3.97 15.34 -20.62
N PHE A 577 -5.04 14.59 -20.86
CA PHE A 577 -5.99 14.21 -19.82
C PHE A 577 -5.34 13.40 -18.70
N LEU A 578 -4.56 12.36 -19.02
CA LEU A 578 -3.84 11.56 -18.00
C LEU A 578 -2.84 12.41 -17.21
N LEU A 579 -2.20 13.40 -17.85
CA LEU A 579 -1.31 14.35 -17.19
C LEU A 579 -2.04 15.27 -16.19
N THR A 580 -3.36 15.42 -16.29
CA THR A 580 -4.17 16.14 -15.29
C THR A 580 -4.43 15.33 -14.01
N LEU A 581 -4.26 14.00 -14.07
CA LEU A 581 -4.40 13.09 -12.92
C LEU A 581 -3.11 13.09 -12.09
N SER A 582 -2.64 14.27 -11.70
CA SER A 582 -1.45 14.46 -10.87
C SER A 582 -1.76 14.32 -9.38
N VAL A 583 -0.73 14.06 -8.57
CA VAL A 583 -0.79 14.13 -7.11
C VAL A 583 -1.13 15.57 -6.68
N PRO A 584 -1.76 15.77 -5.50
CA PRO A 584 -2.08 17.11 -5.04
C PRO A 584 -0.80 17.94 -4.89
N ASN A 585 -0.88 19.23 -5.25
CA ASN A 585 0.14 20.17 -4.83
C ASN A 585 0.20 20.22 -3.29
N PRO A 586 1.40 20.35 -2.70
CA PRO A 586 1.59 20.40 -1.25
C PRO A 586 0.68 21.40 -0.55
#